data_AF-A0A5P8M0G9-F1
#
_entry.id   AF-A0A5P8M0G9-F1
#
_cell.length_a   1.000
_cell.length_b   1.000
_cell.length_c   1.000
_cell.angle_alpha   90.00
_cell.angle_beta   90.00
_cell.angle_gamma   90.00
#
_symmetry.space_group_name_H-M   'P 1'
#
loop_
_entity.id
_entity.type
_entity.pdbx_description
1 polymer ?
#
loop_
_entity_poly.entity_id
_entity_poly.type
_entity_poly.pdbx_seq_one_letter_code
_entity_poly.pdbx_strand_id
1 'polypeptide(L)'
;MDAVPSWLPLRTLTVLLAAAVSLGVALVASDRTDRRLGALRRRLLLGVPWGTALTIGAVALVYLFVQGGIEDPRDPLVIPFRSWSYRYPLGMVTAAFTHSSLGHVTGNLVATAAFGSVAEYAWGHYPRKRGAHSFGSALTNPFVRILIVPAGALVVGLFTSLFALGPVVGFSGVVFAIAGFALVQRPLTALLALLADQVLGFLVVAVQTPRVVAVPRPRVITPWWASIAIQGHAIGLFAGILLGFGLLYYRDRWPDPTRLWFGLLVFAEFQGLWALYVPEGNGRFVLFRWLGAAVVFVLAAVVILGIWDGDERAGSRLDWLVERRLPESTAGVHTVGLAVVLVLLLGLSGAAIPYNVAPIGDSPAPQPTVEVRDYTVSYGEDVPDGYVRSVSLPFVDDPTAINTSGVVVTSQRRHVWQTVVLESQLRNRGFATVEVGGVGWRRNVHVNRTGWRPAGNDSVYKVYLRPAGDERTRGYTSEPRRADPVVAGRNVTLVPTDGGFAFAVSREGRTLATASVPGRNRTTTAGGLTFRRNGSQVFASDEGTRVTIATREAA
;
A
#
# COMPACT_ATOMS: atom_id res chain seq x y z
N MET A 1 0.85 20.01 43.32
CA MET A 1 0.14 19.66 42.08
C MET A 1 0.50 18.22 41.77
N ASP A 2 -0.38 17.30 42.11
CA ASP A 2 -0.09 15.87 42.00
C ASP A 2 0.09 15.50 40.53
N ALA A 3 1.19 14.80 40.23
CA ALA A 3 1.50 14.35 38.88
C ALA A 3 0.37 13.44 38.40
N VAL A 4 -0.33 13.85 37.34
CA VAL A 4 -1.35 13.02 36.72
C VAL A 4 -0.70 11.68 36.34
N PRO A 5 -1.27 10.54 36.76
CA PRO A 5 -0.74 9.24 36.42
C PRO A 5 -0.56 9.07 34.90
N SER A 6 0.61 8.60 34.48
CA SER A 6 0.99 8.45 33.06
C SER A 6 0.14 7.43 32.28
N TRP A 7 -0.61 6.56 32.99
CA TRP A 7 -1.53 5.59 32.40
C TRP A 7 -2.90 6.18 32.05
N LEU A 8 -3.27 7.35 32.60
CA LEU A 8 -4.48 8.05 32.20
C LEU A 8 -4.28 8.63 30.79
N PRO A 9 -5.09 8.24 29.80
CA PRO A 9 -4.94 8.70 28.42
C PRO A 9 -5.50 10.12 28.25
N LEU A 10 -5.08 11.06 29.10
CA LEU A 10 -5.62 12.42 29.17
C LEU A 10 -5.66 13.09 27.79
N ARG A 11 -4.59 12.94 27.00
CA ARG A 11 -4.52 13.57 25.66
C ARG A 11 -5.59 13.03 24.72
N THR A 12 -5.77 11.72 24.71
CA THR A 12 -6.82 11.05 23.95
C THR A 12 -8.20 11.50 24.42
N LEU A 13 -8.43 11.52 25.74
CA LEU A 13 -9.69 11.98 26.33
C LEU A 13 -9.97 13.45 26.00
N THR A 14 -8.97 14.32 25.99
CA THR A 14 -9.12 15.72 25.59
C THR A 14 -9.58 15.85 24.14
N VAL A 15 -8.97 15.11 23.21
CA VAL A 15 -9.38 15.14 21.79
C VAL A 15 -10.82 14.64 21.62
N LEU A 16 -11.17 13.52 22.26
CA LEU A 16 -12.52 12.95 22.20
C LEU A 16 -13.55 13.88 22.84
N LEU A 17 -13.25 14.47 23.99
CA LEU A 17 -14.12 15.42 24.67
C LEU A 17 -14.32 16.69 23.83
N ALA A 18 -13.25 17.25 23.25
CA ALA A 18 -13.34 18.43 22.39
C ALA A 18 -14.22 18.16 21.16
N ALA A 19 -14.04 17.01 20.50
CA ALA A 19 -14.87 16.60 19.38
C ALA A 19 -16.34 16.41 19.81
N ALA A 20 -16.59 15.74 20.94
CA ALA A 20 -17.93 15.50 21.47
C ALA A 20 -18.65 16.80 21.86
N VAL A 21 -17.96 17.72 22.54
CA VAL A 21 -18.49 19.03 22.91
C VAL A 21 -18.78 19.86 21.65
N SER A 22 -17.86 19.90 20.69
CA SER A 22 -18.08 20.61 19.42
C SER A 22 -19.29 20.07 18.67
N LEU A 23 -19.47 18.75 18.62
CA LEU A 23 -20.62 18.12 18.00
C LEU A 23 -21.90 18.44 18.78
N GLY A 24 -21.86 18.36 20.11
CA GLY A 24 -22.97 18.69 20.99
C GLY A 24 -23.46 20.13 20.79
N VAL A 25 -22.54 21.10 20.75
CA VAL A 25 -22.85 22.51 20.46
C VAL A 25 -23.52 22.66 19.10
N ALA A 26 -22.98 22.02 18.06
CA ALA A 26 -23.55 22.08 16.71
C ALA A 26 -24.96 21.45 16.63
N LEU A 27 -25.22 20.38 17.38
CA LEU A 27 -26.53 19.71 17.43
C LEU A 27 -27.57 20.54 18.18
N VAL A 28 -27.19 21.12 19.33
CA VAL A 28 -28.07 21.97 20.15
C VAL A 28 -28.37 23.30 19.47
N ALA A 29 -27.41 23.91 18.78
CA ALA A 29 -27.59 25.17 18.06
C ALA A 29 -28.40 25.04 16.75
N SER A 30 -28.79 23.83 16.35
CA SER A 30 -29.47 23.55 15.09
C SER A 30 -30.93 23.17 15.31
N ASP A 31 -31.86 24.08 14.99
CA ASP A 31 -33.31 23.82 14.97
C ASP A 31 -33.75 22.75 13.96
N ARG A 32 -32.82 22.29 13.10
CA ARG A 32 -33.07 21.31 12.04
C ARG A 32 -32.69 19.88 12.42
N THR A 33 -32.23 19.64 13.65
CA THR A 33 -31.71 18.33 14.08
C THR A 33 -32.76 17.23 13.99
N ASP A 34 -33.97 17.44 14.52
CA ASP A 34 -35.05 16.45 14.45
C ASP A 34 -35.49 16.16 13.02
N ARG A 35 -35.50 17.19 12.15
CA ARG A 35 -35.81 17.03 10.73
C ARG A 35 -34.77 16.17 10.01
N ARG A 36 -33.49 16.34 10.34
CA ARG A 36 -32.37 15.54 9.79
C ARG A 36 -32.42 14.10 10.29
N LEU A 37 -32.64 13.90 11.59
CA LEU A 37 -32.80 12.56 12.18
C LEU A 37 -34.02 11.84 11.60
N GLY A 38 -35.14 12.54 11.44
CA GLY A 38 -36.32 12.01 10.74
C GLY A 38 -36.01 11.64 9.28
N ALA A 39 -35.20 12.44 8.57
CA ALA A 39 -34.76 12.10 7.21
C ALA A 39 -33.91 10.82 7.16
N LEU A 40 -33.02 10.62 8.13
CA LEU A 40 -32.24 9.39 8.27
C LEU A 40 -33.14 8.19 8.57
N ARG A 41 -34.04 8.29 9.55
CA ARG A 41 -34.97 7.21 9.94
C ARG A 41 -35.95 6.83 8.84
N ARG A 42 -36.29 7.74 7.93
CA ARG A 42 -37.07 7.43 6.71
C ARG A 42 -36.32 6.56 5.70
N ARG A 43 -34.99 6.45 5.82
CA ARG A 43 -34.15 5.69 4.88
C ARG A 43 -33.47 4.51 5.51
N LEU A 44 -33.03 4.65 6.75
CA LEU A 44 -32.19 3.71 7.47
C LEU A 44 -32.95 3.24 8.72
N LEU A 45 -32.84 1.96 9.02
CA LEU A 45 -33.41 1.35 10.22
C LEU A 45 -32.81 2.03 11.45
N LEU A 46 -33.65 2.71 12.24
CA LEU A 46 -33.26 3.56 13.38
C LEU A 46 -32.36 4.75 13.02
N GLY A 47 -32.20 5.06 11.73
CA GLY A 47 -31.28 6.10 11.26
C GLY A 47 -29.82 5.65 11.13
N VAL A 48 -29.54 4.35 11.30
CA VAL A 48 -28.18 3.79 11.34
C VAL A 48 -27.86 3.01 10.05
N PRO A 49 -26.68 3.24 9.43
CA PRO A 49 -26.21 2.46 8.28
C PRO A 49 -25.64 1.10 8.75
N TRP A 50 -26.53 0.18 9.14
CA TRP A 50 -26.17 -1.12 9.73
C TRP A 50 -25.32 -1.98 8.81
N GLY A 51 -25.57 -1.95 7.49
CA GLY A 51 -24.80 -2.71 6.52
C GLY A 51 -23.35 -2.26 6.48
N THR A 52 -23.12 -0.95 6.49
CA THR A 52 -21.79 -0.32 6.58
C THR A 52 -21.11 -0.70 7.90
N ALA A 53 -21.83 -0.65 9.02
CA ALA A 53 -21.29 -1.04 10.33
C ALA A 53 -20.88 -2.52 10.36
N LEU A 54 -21.68 -3.41 9.77
CA LEU A 54 -21.35 -4.84 9.64
C LEU A 54 -20.13 -5.06 8.76
N THR A 55 -20.00 -4.34 7.64
CA THR A 55 -18.83 -4.39 6.76
C THR A 55 -17.55 -3.96 7.52
N ILE A 56 -17.61 -2.84 8.24
CA ILE A 56 -16.49 -2.34 9.05
C ILE A 56 -16.10 -3.37 10.11
N GLY A 57 -17.09 -3.90 10.83
CA GLY A 57 -16.88 -4.93 11.86
C GLY A 57 -16.20 -6.17 11.29
N ALA A 58 -16.68 -6.69 10.16
CA ALA A 58 -16.11 -7.87 9.51
C ALA A 58 -14.63 -7.66 9.11
N VAL A 59 -14.30 -6.53 8.48
CA VAL A 59 -12.92 -6.21 8.08
C VAL A 59 -12.02 -6.03 9.31
N ALA A 60 -12.51 -5.36 10.36
CA ALA A 60 -11.77 -5.22 11.61
C ALA A 60 -11.48 -6.58 12.26
N LEU A 61 -12.45 -7.51 12.27
CA LEU A 61 -12.25 -8.87 12.79
C LEU A 61 -11.18 -9.64 12.00
N VAL A 62 -11.15 -9.52 10.66
CA VAL A 62 -10.10 -10.13 9.85
C VAL A 62 -8.71 -9.58 10.24
N TYR A 63 -8.58 -8.27 10.37
CA TYR A 63 -7.32 -7.65 10.79
C TYR A 63 -6.85 -8.12 12.17
N LEU A 64 -7.76 -8.12 13.14
CA LEU A 64 -7.46 -8.46 14.53
C LEU A 64 -7.10 -9.94 14.71
N PHE A 65 -7.88 -10.85 14.12
CA PHE A 65 -7.78 -12.28 14.40
C PHE A 65 -7.03 -13.07 13.32
N VAL A 66 -7.20 -12.73 12.03
CA VAL A 66 -6.56 -13.48 10.93
C VAL A 66 -5.13 -13.01 10.70
N GLN A 67 -4.88 -11.71 10.83
CA GLN A 67 -3.55 -11.12 10.63
C GLN A 67 -2.74 -10.94 11.93
N GLY A 68 -3.29 -11.35 13.07
CA GLY A 68 -2.60 -11.23 14.35
C GLY A 68 -2.50 -9.80 14.90
N GLY A 69 -3.43 -8.93 14.49
CA GLY A 69 -3.47 -7.54 14.92
C GLY A 69 -3.84 -7.34 16.40
N ILE A 70 -4.27 -8.38 17.11
CA ILE A 70 -4.43 -8.34 18.58
C ILE A 70 -3.06 -8.32 19.27
N GLU A 71 -2.14 -9.19 18.85
CA GLU A 71 -0.82 -9.29 19.45
C GLU A 71 0.10 -8.16 18.94
N ASP A 72 0.09 -7.91 17.63
CA ASP A 72 0.96 -6.94 16.97
C ASP A 72 0.15 -5.94 16.12
N PRO A 73 -0.59 -4.98 16.74
CA PRO A 73 -1.52 -4.12 16.01
C PRO A 73 -0.89 -3.29 14.89
N ARG A 74 0.42 -3.02 14.93
CA ARG A 74 1.13 -2.16 13.97
C ARG A 74 1.93 -2.94 12.94
N ASP A 75 2.12 -4.23 13.14
CA ASP A 75 2.94 -5.10 12.28
C ASP A 75 2.15 -6.39 12.00
N PRO A 76 1.07 -6.31 11.20
CA PRO A 76 0.24 -7.47 10.90
C PRO A 76 0.95 -8.42 9.94
N LEU A 77 0.59 -9.71 9.97
CA LEU A 77 1.07 -10.66 8.96
C LEU A 77 0.48 -10.33 7.58
N VAL A 78 1.34 -10.09 6.58
CA VAL A 78 0.92 -9.61 5.23
C VAL A 78 1.18 -10.61 4.11
N ILE A 79 2.40 -11.17 4.03
CA ILE A 79 2.88 -11.96 2.87
C ILE A 79 1.89 -13.05 2.42
N PRO A 80 1.34 -13.91 3.30
CA PRO A 80 0.44 -14.99 2.87
C PRO A 80 -0.95 -14.53 2.42
N PHE A 81 -1.31 -13.27 2.64
CA PHE A 81 -2.65 -12.77 2.32
C PHE A 81 -2.69 -11.86 1.09
N ARG A 82 -1.56 -11.69 0.39
CA ARG A 82 -1.54 -10.96 -0.90
C ARG A 82 -2.07 -11.83 -2.03
N SER A 83 -2.66 -11.19 -3.05
CA SER A 83 -3.16 -11.81 -4.27
C SER A 83 -2.02 -12.18 -5.24
N TRP A 84 -1.12 -13.09 -4.83
CA TRP A 84 0.08 -13.42 -5.61
C TRP A 84 -0.21 -14.07 -6.96
N SER A 85 -1.13 -15.03 -6.98
CA SER A 85 -1.44 -15.83 -8.18
C SER A 85 -2.82 -16.50 -8.07
N TYR A 86 -3.47 -16.75 -9.21
CA TYR A 86 -4.67 -17.58 -9.27
C TYR A 86 -4.44 -19.02 -8.79
N ARG A 87 -3.18 -19.49 -8.81
CA ARG A 87 -2.80 -20.79 -8.24
C ARG A 87 -2.66 -20.77 -6.71
N TYR A 88 -2.85 -19.61 -6.09
CA TYR A 88 -2.86 -19.44 -4.64
C TYR A 88 -4.21 -18.86 -4.14
N PRO A 89 -5.27 -19.70 -4.02
CA PRO A 89 -6.63 -19.23 -3.71
C PRO A 89 -6.77 -18.52 -2.37
N LEU A 90 -5.97 -18.90 -1.37
CA LEU A 90 -6.02 -18.25 -0.05
C LEU A 90 -5.74 -16.76 -0.16
N GLY A 91 -4.66 -16.37 -0.87
CA GLY A 91 -4.34 -14.98 -1.13
C GLY A 91 -5.45 -14.29 -1.93
N MET A 92 -5.95 -14.92 -2.99
CA MET A 92 -7.02 -14.36 -3.84
C MET A 92 -8.30 -14.06 -3.08
N VAL A 93 -8.70 -14.90 -2.13
CA VAL A 93 -9.94 -14.70 -1.37
C VAL A 93 -9.77 -13.68 -0.24
N THR A 94 -8.57 -13.55 0.32
CA THR A 94 -8.34 -12.77 1.55
C THR A 94 -7.69 -11.40 1.33
N ALA A 95 -7.05 -11.16 0.17
CA ALA A 95 -6.29 -9.94 -0.07
C ALA A 95 -7.11 -8.66 0.09
N ALA A 96 -8.34 -8.64 -0.43
CA ALA A 96 -9.22 -7.48 -0.28
C ALA A 96 -9.64 -7.21 1.17
N PHE A 97 -9.51 -8.15 2.09
CA PHE A 97 -9.99 -8.03 3.47
C PHE A 97 -8.86 -7.94 4.50
N THR A 98 -7.61 -8.05 4.05
CA THR A 98 -6.40 -7.94 4.87
C THR A 98 -5.65 -6.64 4.58
N HIS A 99 -4.76 -6.21 5.47
CA HIS A 99 -4.11 -4.90 5.40
C HIS A 99 -2.63 -4.97 5.77
N SER A 100 -1.84 -4.04 5.25
CA SER A 100 -0.38 -3.99 5.45
C SER A 100 0.08 -3.29 6.72
N SER A 101 -0.82 -2.57 7.40
CA SER A 101 -0.51 -1.84 8.65
C SER A 101 -1.77 -1.34 9.34
N LEU A 102 -1.63 -0.86 10.57
CA LEU A 102 -2.71 -0.23 11.34
C LEU A 102 -3.28 1.00 10.62
N GLY A 103 -2.40 1.83 10.05
CA GLY A 103 -2.81 3.02 9.30
C GLY A 103 -3.60 2.65 8.04
N HIS A 104 -3.22 1.54 7.39
CA HIS A 104 -3.92 1.06 6.20
C HIS A 104 -5.33 0.56 6.52
N VAL A 105 -5.51 -0.28 7.55
CA VAL A 105 -6.86 -0.73 7.93
C VAL A 105 -7.71 0.43 8.43
N THR A 106 -7.18 1.28 9.31
CA THR A 106 -7.96 2.41 9.87
C THR A 106 -8.39 3.41 8.81
N GLY A 107 -7.52 3.72 7.83
CA GLY A 107 -7.89 4.55 6.69
C GLY A 107 -9.06 3.96 5.88
N ASN A 108 -9.00 2.67 5.54
CA ASN A 108 -10.09 2.02 4.81
C ASN A 108 -11.40 1.95 5.62
N LEU A 109 -11.34 1.71 6.93
CA LEU A 109 -12.53 1.69 7.79
C LEU A 109 -13.17 3.07 7.94
N VAL A 110 -12.38 4.13 8.08
CA VAL A 110 -12.88 5.52 8.16
C VAL A 110 -13.52 5.93 6.83
N ALA A 111 -12.87 5.65 5.70
CA ALA A 111 -13.42 5.94 4.39
C ALA A 111 -14.71 5.14 4.13
N THR A 112 -14.75 3.87 4.55
CA THR A 112 -15.96 3.04 4.50
C THR A 112 -17.07 3.63 5.34
N ALA A 113 -16.78 4.14 6.54
CA ALA A 113 -17.78 4.79 7.38
C ALA A 113 -18.34 6.05 6.70
N ALA A 114 -17.48 6.87 6.09
CA ALA A 114 -17.88 8.11 5.43
C ALA A 114 -18.69 7.84 4.15
N PHE A 115 -18.11 7.14 3.17
CA PHE A 115 -18.76 6.90 1.88
C PHE A 115 -19.86 5.82 1.97
N GLY A 116 -19.67 4.80 2.80
CA GLY A 116 -20.65 3.72 3.03
C GLY A 116 -21.95 4.25 3.60
N SER A 117 -21.89 5.21 4.54
CA SER A 117 -23.08 5.88 5.06
C SER A 117 -23.88 6.59 3.96
N VAL A 118 -23.21 7.23 2.99
CA VAL A 118 -23.87 7.89 1.85
C VAL A 118 -24.46 6.87 0.88
N ALA A 119 -23.69 5.84 0.54
CA ALA A 119 -24.11 4.76 -0.34
C ALA A 119 -25.33 4.02 0.23
N GLU A 120 -25.28 3.63 1.50
CA GLU A 120 -26.37 2.92 2.18
C GLU A 120 -27.59 3.81 2.36
N TYR A 121 -27.44 5.11 2.61
CA TYR A 121 -28.56 6.06 2.62
C TYR A 121 -29.19 6.21 1.22
N ALA A 122 -28.40 6.15 0.15
CA ALA A 122 -28.91 6.15 -1.22
C ALA A 122 -29.65 4.84 -1.53
N TRP A 123 -29.10 3.69 -1.13
CA TRP A 123 -29.73 2.38 -1.23
C TRP A 123 -31.04 2.30 -0.45
N GLY A 124 -31.01 2.61 0.85
CA GLY A 124 -32.13 2.63 1.80
C GLY A 124 -32.63 1.25 2.22
N HIS A 125 -33.07 1.11 3.47
CA HIS A 125 -33.62 -0.13 4.06
C HIS A 125 -35.13 -0.29 3.84
N TYR A 126 -35.82 0.80 3.46
CA TYR A 126 -37.26 0.79 3.25
C TYR A 126 -37.62 0.99 1.77
N PRO A 127 -38.64 0.29 1.25
CA PRO A 127 -39.10 0.47 -0.11
C PRO A 127 -39.73 1.86 -0.31
N ARG A 128 -39.73 2.35 -1.56
CA ARG A 128 -40.28 3.69 -1.92
C ARG A 128 -41.27 3.70 -3.07
N LYS A 129 -41.44 2.58 -3.77
CA LYS A 129 -42.43 2.50 -4.85
C LYS A 129 -43.82 2.57 -4.20
N ARG A 130 -44.73 3.33 -4.81
CA ARG A 130 -46.11 3.45 -4.32
C ARG A 130 -46.73 2.05 -4.27
N GLY A 131 -47.40 1.72 -3.16
CA GLY A 131 -47.97 0.38 -2.91
C GLY A 131 -46.99 -0.67 -2.37
N ALA A 132 -45.69 -0.39 -2.28
CA ALA A 132 -44.74 -1.29 -1.64
C ALA A 132 -44.78 -1.14 -0.12
N HIS A 133 -44.84 -2.26 0.59
CA HIS A 133 -44.76 -2.35 2.05
C HIS A 133 -43.52 -3.15 2.45
N SER A 134 -42.99 -2.88 3.65
CA SER A 134 -41.91 -3.69 4.22
C SER A 134 -42.36 -5.13 4.38
N PHE A 135 -41.43 -6.07 4.19
CA PHE A 135 -41.63 -7.52 4.30
C PHE A 135 -42.51 -8.17 3.20
N GLY A 136 -42.97 -7.43 2.18
CA GLY A 136 -43.74 -8.01 1.06
C GLY A 136 -42.92 -8.92 0.13
N SER A 137 -41.58 -8.86 0.19
CA SER A 137 -40.63 -9.70 -0.53
C SER A 137 -39.23 -9.61 0.11
N ALA A 138 -38.31 -10.49 -0.30
CA ALA A 138 -36.92 -10.42 0.17
C ALA A 138 -36.29 -9.04 -0.06
N LEU A 139 -36.48 -8.42 -1.24
CA LEU A 139 -35.90 -7.11 -1.56
C LEU A 139 -36.61 -5.91 -0.91
N THR A 140 -37.75 -6.12 -0.24
CA THR A 140 -38.45 -5.11 0.56
C THR A 140 -38.32 -5.35 2.06
N ASN A 141 -37.70 -6.46 2.47
CA ASN A 141 -37.35 -6.75 3.85
C ASN A 141 -36.13 -5.90 4.28
N PRO A 142 -36.25 -5.05 5.31
CA PRO A 142 -35.16 -4.20 5.78
C PRO A 142 -33.87 -4.95 6.13
N PHE A 143 -33.97 -6.14 6.73
CA PHE A 143 -32.80 -6.93 7.14
C PHE A 143 -32.03 -7.49 5.94
N VAL A 144 -32.75 -7.96 4.92
CA VAL A 144 -32.13 -8.41 3.65
C VAL A 144 -31.45 -7.23 2.96
N ARG A 145 -32.10 -6.06 2.92
CA ARG A 145 -31.53 -4.86 2.32
C ARG A 145 -30.29 -4.35 3.07
N ILE A 146 -30.23 -4.53 4.39
CA ILE A 146 -29.03 -4.30 5.20
C ILE A 146 -27.92 -5.27 4.79
N LEU A 147 -28.20 -6.57 4.71
CA LEU A 147 -27.23 -7.61 4.37
C LEU A 147 -26.69 -7.54 2.93
N ILE A 148 -27.42 -6.90 2.02
CA ILE A 148 -26.94 -6.64 0.64
C ILE A 148 -25.68 -5.77 0.63
N VAL A 149 -25.49 -4.87 1.61
CA VAL A 149 -24.30 -4.01 1.68
C VAL A 149 -23.01 -4.82 1.95
N PRO A 150 -22.90 -5.61 3.03
CA PRO A 150 -21.72 -6.46 3.23
C PRO A 150 -21.58 -7.55 2.16
N ALA A 151 -22.67 -8.10 1.62
CA ALA A 151 -22.60 -9.04 0.51
C ALA A 151 -22.03 -8.40 -0.77
N GLY A 152 -22.45 -7.18 -1.09
CA GLY A 152 -21.90 -6.40 -2.20
C GLY A 152 -20.43 -6.07 -2.00
N ALA A 153 -20.05 -5.66 -0.78
CA ALA A 153 -18.66 -5.44 -0.40
C ALA A 153 -17.80 -6.71 -0.57
N LEU A 154 -18.33 -7.88 -0.19
CA LEU A 154 -17.66 -9.17 -0.39
C LEU A 154 -17.44 -9.46 -1.87
N VAL A 155 -18.49 -9.34 -2.70
CA VAL A 155 -18.41 -9.61 -4.15
C VAL A 155 -17.43 -8.66 -4.83
N VAL A 156 -17.51 -7.36 -4.55
CA VAL A 156 -16.57 -6.37 -5.09
C VAL A 156 -15.15 -6.63 -4.59
N GLY A 157 -14.98 -7.02 -3.31
CA GLY A 157 -13.68 -7.36 -2.75
C GLY A 157 -13.03 -8.53 -3.48
N LEU A 158 -13.78 -9.62 -3.68
CA LEU A 158 -13.33 -10.78 -4.46
C LEU A 158 -12.99 -10.39 -5.89
N PHE A 159 -13.86 -9.62 -6.56
CA PHE A 159 -13.64 -9.15 -7.93
C PHE A 159 -12.37 -8.30 -8.05
N THR A 160 -12.19 -7.30 -7.18
CA THR A 160 -11.00 -6.44 -7.19
C THR A 160 -9.72 -7.20 -6.87
N SER A 161 -9.78 -8.20 -5.98
CA SER A 161 -8.64 -9.07 -5.65
C SER A 161 -8.24 -9.95 -6.83
N LEU A 162 -9.22 -10.57 -7.48
CA LEU A 162 -9.00 -11.39 -8.69
C LEU A 162 -8.38 -10.57 -9.81
N PHE A 163 -8.81 -9.33 -10.00
CA PHE A 163 -8.38 -8.50 -11.12
C PHE A 163 -7.38 -7.42 -10.74
N ALA A 164 -6.67 -7.57 -9.63
CA ALA A 164 -5.62 -6.63 -9.25
C ALA A 164 -4.34 -6.90 -10.03
N LEU A 165 -3.66 -5.82 -10.45
CA LEU A 165 -2.29 -5.92 -10.94
C LEU A 165 -1.33 -6.20 -9.77
N GLY A 166 -0.83 -7.43 -9.73
CA GLY A 166 0.20 -7.80 -8.79
C GLY A 166 -0.29 -8.23 -7.41
N PRO A 167 0.65 -8.47 -6.49
CA PRO A 167 0.36 -8.97 -5.15
C PRO A 167 -0.19 -7.85 -4.26
N VAL A 168 -1.47 -7.52 -4.43
CA VAL A 168 -2.14 -6.48 -3.65
C VAL A 168 -2.65 -7.02 -2.31
N VAL A 169 -2.93 -6.09 -1.41
CA VAL A 169 -3.56 -6.31 -0.11
C VAL A 169 -4.31 -5.02 0.24
N GLY A 170 -5.52 -5.12 0.79
CA GLY A 170 -6.29 -3.96 1.24
C GLY A 170 -7.72 -3.89 0.71
N PHE A 171 -8.59 -3.29 1.52
CA PHE A 171 -10.02 -3.09 1.22
C PHE A 171 -10.31 -1.87 0.33
N SER A 172 -9.27 -1.15 -0.12
CA SER A 172 -9.45 0.11 -0.85
C SER A 172 -10.21 -0.06 -2.18
N GLY A 173 -10.08 -1.18 -2.89
CA GLY A 173 -10.89 -1.43 -4.09
C GLY A 173 -12.40 -1.35 -3.81
N VAL A 174 -12.83 -1.89 -2.66
CA VAL A 174 -14.23 -1.82 -2.21
C VAL A 174 -14.60 -0.40 -1.77
N VAL A 175 -13.71 0.29 -1.06
CA VAL A 175 -13.92 1.71 -0.69
C VAL A 175 -14.17 2.58 -1.93
N PHE A 176 -13.36 2.41 -2.98
CA PHE A 176 -13.55 3.15 -4.23
C PHE A 176 -14.85 2.77 -4.95
N ALA A 177 -15.30 1.53 -4.86
CA ALA A 177 -16.63 1.14 -5.37
C ALA A 177 -17.77 1.79 -4.59
N ILE A 178 -17.67 1.82 -3.26
CA ILE A 178 -18.64 2.51 -2.41
C ILE A 178 -18.66 4.01 -2.74
N ALA A 179 -17.48 4.62 -2.93
CA ALA A 179 -17.36 6.03 -3.30
C ALA A 179 -17.91 6.33 -4.70
N GLY A 180 -17.60 5.50 -5.70
CA GLY A 180 -18.15 5.61 -7.06
C GLY A 180 -19.67 5.52 -7.08
N PHE A 181 -20.22 4.57 -6.34
CA PHE A 181 -21.67 4.44 -6.14
C PHE A 181 -22.26 5.69 -5.46
N ALA A 182 -21.62 6.18 -4.40
CA ALA A 182 -22.06 7.37 -3.67
C ALA A 182 -22.00 8.65 -4.53
N LEU A 183 -20.95 8.82 -5.34
CA LEU A 183 -20.78 9.93 -6.27
C LEU A 183 -21.90 9.95 -7.29
N VAL A 184 -22.21 8.81 -7.91
CA VAL A 184 -23.31 8.72 -8.89
C VAL A 184 -24.67 9.00 -8.24
N GLN A 185 -24.93 8.47 -7.05
CA GLN A 185 -26.23 8.62 -6.39
C GLN A 185 -26.45 9.98 -5.72
N ARG A 186 -25.37 10.57 -5.19
CA ARG A 186 -25.38 11.75 -4.30
C ARG A 186 -24.06 12.55 -4.42
N PRO A 187 -23.75 13.18 -5.57
CA PRO A 187 -22.44 13.78 -5.80
C PRO A 187 -21.97 14.74 -4.70
N LEU A 188 -22.83 15.69 -4.30
CA LEU A 188 -22.48 16.68 -3.26
C LEU A 188 -22.34 16.04 -1.87
N THR A 189 -23.15 15.04 -1.53
CA THR A 189 -23.04 14.34 -0.24
C THR A 189 -21.80 13.46 -0.20
N ALA A 190 -21.40 12.87 -1.34
CA ALA A 190 -20.14 12.14 -1.45
C ALA A 190 -18.93 13.07 -1.29
N LEU A 191 -18.98 14.32 -1.80
CA LEU A 191 -17.95 15.32 -1.52
C LEU A 191 -17.89 15.72 -0.04
N LEU A 192 -19.04 15.85 0.63
CA LEU A 192 -19.06 16.05 2.08
C LEU A 192 -18.51 14.83 2.83
N ALA A 193 -18.74 13.62 2.34
CA ALA A 193 -18.15 12.40 2.90
C ALA A 193 -16.62 12.38 2.72
N LEU A 194 -16.10 12.85 1.59
CA LEU A 194 -14.65 13.03 1.39
C LEU A 194 -14.05 13.99 2.43
N LEU A 195 -14.73 15.11 2.71
CA LEU A 195 -14.28 16.03 3.77
C LEU A 195 -14.39 15.41 5.17
N ALA A 196 -15.47 14.66 5.43
CA ALA A 196 -15.68 13.96 6.69
C ALA A 196 -14.59 12.90 6.92
N ASP A 197 -14.21 12.16 5.89
CA ASP A 197 -13.11 11.19 5.91
C ASP A 197 -11.79 11.83 6.37
N GLN A 198 -11.45 13.01 5.85
CA GLN A 198 -10.24 13.76 6.26
C GLN A 198 -10.29 14.16 7.74
N VAL A 199 -11.43 14.68 8.21
CA VAL A 199 -11.60 15.09 9.62
C VAL A 199 -11.55 13.88 10.55
N LEU A 200 -12.23 12.79 10.20
CA LEU A 200 -12.24 11.56 10.99
C LEU A 200 -10.85 10.91 11.02
N GLY A 201 -10.15 10.87 9.89
CA GLY A 201 -8.77 10.38 9.80
C GLY A 201 -7.82 11.18 10.68
N PHE A 202 -7.95 12.52 10.69
CA PHE A 202 -7.20 13.38 11.60
C PHE A 202 -7.49 13.04 13.07
N LEU A 203 -8.76 12.87 13.46
CA LEU A 203 -9.12 12.51 14.83
C LEU A 203 -8.52 11.16 15.24
N VAL A 204 -8.54 10.17 14.34
CA VAL A 204 -7.92 8.86 14.58
C VAL A 204 -6.42 9.00 14.81
N VAL A 205 -5.71 9.73 13.95
CA VAL A 205 -4.25 9.94 14.10
C VAL A 205 -3.93 10.75 15.37
N ALA A 206 -4.74 11.76 15.70
CA ALA A 206 -4.60 12.55 16.93
C ALA A 206 -4.79 11.69 18.19
N VAL A 207 -5.66 10.68 18.14
CA VAL A 207 -5.88 9.71 19.22
C VAL A 207 -4.76 8.68 19.30
N GLN A 208 -4.33 8.12 18.16
CA GLN A 208 -3.34 7.05 18.10
C GLN A 208 -1.91 7.54 18.38
N THR A 209 -1.60 8.76 17.92
CA THR A 209 -0.29 9.38 18.04
C THR A 209 -0.41 10.86 18.46
N PRO A 210 -0.87 11.15 19.69
CA PRO A 210 -1.14 12.53 20.14
C PRO A 210 0.10 13.42 20.23
N ARG A 211 1.30 12.83 20.22
CA ARG A 211 2.57 13.56 20.23
C ARG A 211 3.59 12.82 19.38
N VAL A 212 4.20 13.53 18.44
CA VAL A 212 5.29 13.01 17.59
C VAL A 212 6.55 13.83 17.87
N VAL A 213 7.65 13.15 18.18
CA VAL A 213 8.98 13.77 18.28
C VAL A 213 9.77 13.35 17.04
N ALA A 214 10.05 14.31 16.17
CA ALA A 214 10.85 14.08 14.97
C ALA A 214 12.33 14.40 15.26
N VAL A 215 13.21 13.46 14.93
CA VAL A 215 14.67 13.64 15.00
C VAL A 215 15.23 13.39 13.60
N PRO A 216 16.11 14.25 13.07
CA PRO A 216 16.76 14.03 11.78
C PRO A 216 17.51 12.69 11.79
N ARG A 217 17.12 11.78 10.91
CA ARG A 217 17.81 10.51 10.68
C ARG A 217 17.72 10.17 9.19
N PRO A 218 18.80 9.66 8.57
CA PRO A 218 18.70 9.11 7.23
C PRO A 218 17.61 8.04 7.20
N ARG A 219 16.70 8.10 6.21
CA ARG A 219 15.66 7.10 5.99
C ARG A 219 15.47 6.91 4.50
N VAL A 220 15.25 5.66 4.10
CA VAL A 220 14.81 5.33 2.75
C VAL A 220 13.29 5.44 2.74
N ILE A 221 12.75 6.30 1.88
CA ILE A 221 11.32 6.56 1.78
C ILE A 221 10.89 6.21 0.36
N THR A 222 9.95 5.29 0.23
CA THR A 222 9.23 5.08 -1.03
C THR A 222 8.27 6.27 -1.21
N PRO A 223 8.23 6.93 -2.38
CA PRO A 223 7.27 7.98 -2.63
C PRO A 223 5.84 7.48 -2.37
N TRP A 224 5.02 8.28 -1.70
CA TRP A 224 3.67 7.86 -1.29
C TRP A 224 2.80 7.40 -2.48
N TRP A 225 2.96 8.04 -3.64
CA TRP A 225 2.25 7.70 -4.87
C TRP A 225 2.69 6.36 -5.48
N ALA A 226 3.91 5.90 -5.20
CA ALA A 226 4.44 4.61 -5.67
C ALA A 226 3.92 3.41 -4.85
N SER A 227 3.08 3.67 -3.85
CA SER A 227 2.42 2.64 -3.02
C SER A 227 0.90 2.57 -3.26
N ILE A 228 0.38 3.30 -4.27
CA ILE A 228 -1.04 3.36 -4.59
C ILE A 228 -1.37 2.33 -5.68
N ALA A 229 -2.35 1.47 -5.40
CA ALA A 229 -2.88 0.50 -6.35
C ALA A 229 -3.89 1.16 -7.31
N ILE A 230 -3.42 2.11 -8.15
CA ILE A 230 -4.28 2.96 -9.00
C ILE A 230 -5.23 2.13 -9.87
N GLN A 231 -4.75 1.02 -10.44
CA GLN A 231 -5.58 0.13 -11.26
C GLN A 231 -6.69 -0.55 -10.42
N GLY A 232 -6.37 -1.08 -9.24
CA GLY A 232 -7.37 -1.67 -8.34
C GLY A 232 -8.40 -0.63 -7.84
N HIS A 233 -7.95 0.60 -7.60
CA HIS A 233 -8.83 1.73 -7.25
C HIS A 233 -9.77 2.10 -8.40
N ALA A 234 -9.25 2.15 -9.63
CA ALA A 234 -10.05 2.44 -10.83
C ALA A 234 -11.09 1.35 -11.10
N ILE A 235 -10.72 0.07 -11.00
CA ILE A 235 -11.65 -1.07 -11.11
C ILE A 235 -12.77 -0.93 -10.09
N GLY A 236 -12.42 -0.68 -8.83
CA GLY A 236 -13.39 -0.42 -7.76
C GLY A 236 -14.33 0.72 -8.12
N LEU A 237 -13.79 1.89 -8.46
CA LEU A 237 -14.55 3.08 -8.81
C LEU A 237 -15.52 2.83 -9.96
N PHE A 238 -15.08 2.23 -11.07
CA PHE A 238 -15.94 1.94 -12.22
C PHE A 238 -17.02 0.92 -11.89
N ALA A 239 -16.71 -0.14 -11.14
CA ALA A 239 -17.72 -1.08 -10.66
C ALA A 239 -18.79 -0.37 -9.80
N GLY A 240 -18.36 0.52 -8.90
CA GLY A 240 -19.23 1.36 -8.08
C GLY A 240 -20.12 2.29 -8.91
N ILE A 241 -19.54 2.96 -9.91
CA ILE A 241 -20.23 3.84 -10.84
C ILE A 241 -21.33 3.07 -11.60
N LEU A 242 -21.01 1.90 -12.16
CA LEU A 242 -21.96 1.05 -12.88
C LEU A 242 -23.09 0.55 -11.98
N LEU A 243 -22.80 0.11 -10.75
CA LEU A 243 -23.81 -0.27 -9.76
C LEU A 243 -24.70 0.93 -9.39
N GLY A 244 -24.09 2.11 -9.26
CA GLY A 244 -24.77 3.38 -9.02
C GLY A 244 -25.75 3.70 -10.15
N PHE A 245 -25.33 3.54 -11.40
CA PHE A 245 -26.19 3.74 -12.56
C PHE A 245 -27.30 2.71 -12.64
N GLY A 246 -27.01 1.43 -12.44
CA GLY A 246 -28.04 0.39 -12.44
C GLY A 246 -29.18 0.68 -11.46
N LEU A 247 -28.85 1.24 -10.28
CA LEU A 247 -29.87 1.64 -9.30
C LEU A 247 -30.63 2.92 -9.70
N LEU A 248 -29.97 3.89 -10.31
CA LEU A 248 -30.62 5.10 -10.83
C LEU A 248 -31.59 4.75 -11.97
N TYR A 249 -31.12 3.94 -12.91
CA TYR A 249 -31.89 3.41 -14.03
C TYR A 249 -33.13 2.68 -13.54
N TYR A 250 -32.98 1.75 -12.58
CA TYR A 250 -34.12 1.05 -11.97
C TYR A 250 -35.15 1.97 -11.28
N ARG A 251 -34.76 3.21 -10.95
CA ARG A 251 -35.57 4.19 -10.23
C ARG A 251 -36.07 5.33 -11.10
N ASP A 252 -35.77 5.32 -12.40
CA ASP A 252 -36.10 6.38 -13.36
C ASP A 252 -35.65 7.75 -12.84
N ARG A 253 -34.37 7.87 -12.48
CA ARG A 253 -33.76 9.11 -11.97
C ARG A 253 -32.36 9.30 -12.52
N TRP A 254 -31.97 10.55 -12.72
CA TRP A 254 -30.64 10.92 -13.19
C TRP A 254 -29.97 11.95 -12.27
N PRO A 255 -28.64 11.89 -12.08
CA PRO A 255 -27.91 12.88 -11.32
C PRO A 255 -27.72 14.14 -12.17
N ASP A 256 -27.44 15.25 -11.49
CA ASP A 256 -26.95 16.47 -12.13
C ASP A 256 -25.52 16.22 -12.66
N PRO A 257 -25.28 16.29 -14.00
CA PRO A 257 -23.99 16.04 -14.62
C PRO A 257 -22.91 17.01 -14.17
N THR A 258 -23.23 18.28 -13.93
CA THR A 258 -22.24 19.26 -13.49
C THR A 258 -21.76 18.92 -12.08
N ARG A 259 -22.69 18.55 -11.19
CA ARG A 259 -22.35 18.12 -9.82
C ARG A 259 -21.57 16.82 -9.81
N LEU A 260 -21.93 15.88 -10.68
CA LEU A 260 -21.23 14.62 -10.80
C LEU A 260 -19.83 14.80 -11.40
N TRP A 261 -19.69 15.61 -12.44
CA TRP A 261 -18.41 15.90 -13.10
C TRP A 261 -17.45 16.52 -12.08
N PHE A 262 -17.91 17.55 -11.38
CA PHE A 262 -17.14 18.19 -10.33
C PHE A 262 -16.81 17.21 -9.19
N GLY A 263 -17.80 16.40 -8.78
CA GLY A 263 -17.63 15.34 -7.78
C GLY A 263 -16.53 14.34 -8.15
N LEU A 264 -16.55 13.85 -9.40
CA LEU A 264 -15.58 12.89 -9.92
C LEU A 264 -14.18 13.50 -10.00
N LEU A 265 -14.04 14.74 -10.50
CA LEU A 265 -12.75 15.41 -10.59
C LEU A 265 -12.13 15.64 -9.22
N VAL A 266 -12.89 16.20 -8.29
CA VAL A 266 -12.42 16.46 -6.92
C VAL A 266 -12.05 15.14 -6.25
N PHE A 267 -12.90 14.11 -6.37
CA PHE A 267 -12.59 12.81 -5.78
C PHE A 267 -11.34 12.18 -6.39
N ALA A 268 -11.21 12.16 -7.73
CA ALA A 268 -10.07 11.58 -8.41
C ALA A 268 -8.75 12.29 -8.07
N GLU A 269 -8.78 13.62 -7.95
CA GLU A 269 -7.63 14.42 -7.55
C GLU A 269 -7.21 14.13 -6.10
N PHE A 270 -8.15 14.22 -5.15
CA PHE A 270 -7.87 14.01 -3.73
C PHE A 270 -7.40 12.58 -3.42
N GLN A 271 -7.89 11.60 -4.18
CA GLN A 271 -7.51 10.20 -4.01
C GLN A 271 -6.28 9.79 -4.84
N GLY A 272 -5.65 10.73 -5.55
CA GLY A 272 -4.41 10.49 -6.28
C GLY A 272 -4.56 9.58 -7.51
N LEU A 273 -5.74 9.50 -8.12
CA LEU A 273 -5.96 8.68 -9.32
C LEU A 273 -5.17 9.17 -10.55
N TRP A 274 -4.66 10.41 -10.51
CA TRP A 274 -3.74 10.95 -11.51
C TRP A 274 -2.32 10.42 -11.38
N ALA A 275 -1.95 9.73 -10.31
CA ALA A 275 -0.56 9.45 -9.97
C ALA A 275 0.10 8.32 -10.78
N LEU A 276 -0.13 8.25 -12.09
CA LEU A 276 0.37 7.20 -12.98
C LEU A 276 1.90 7.12 -12.96
N TYR A 277 2.45 5.95 -12.63
CA TYR A 277 3.89 5.77 -12.49
C TYR A 277 4.40 4.45 -13.05
N VAL A 278 5.70 4.40 -13.34
CA VAL A 278 6.42 3.19 -13.76
C VAL A 278 7.63 2.97 -12.83
N PRO A 279 7.84 1.75 -12.31
CA PRO A 279 9.06 1.40 -11.56
C PRO A 279 10.26 1.17 -12.51
N GLU A 280 11.44 1.67 -12.16
CA GLU A 280 12.70 1.50 -12.94
C GLU A 280 13.73 0.58 -12.24
N GLY A 281 13.37 -0.05 -11.11
CA GLY A 281 14.25 -0.91 -10.32
C GLY A 281 15.02 -0.21 -9.20
N ASN A 282 15.52 -1.00 -8.25
CA ASN A 282 16.26 -0.52 -7.07
C ASN A 282 15.57 0.65 -6.31
N GLY A 283 14.24 0.68 -6.29
CA GLY A 283 13.45 1.73 -5.63
C GLY A 283 13.32 3.05 -6.40
N ARG A 284 13.64 3.07 -7.70
CA ARG A 284 13.39 4.22 -8.59
C ARG A 284 12.01 4.14 -9.24
N PHE A 285 11.37 5.29 -9.40
CA PHE A 285 10.04 5.41 -9.98
C PHE A 285 9.92 6.70 -10.81
N VAL A 286 9.23 6.62 -11.95
CA VAL A 286 8.92 7.78 -12.80
C VAL A 286 7.42 8.07 -12.72
N LEU A 287 7.06 9.33 -12.46
CA LEU A 287 5.69 9.79 -12.29
C LEU A 287 5.25 10.66 -13.47
N PHE A 288 4.17 10.25 -14.15
CA PHE A 288 3.63 10.90 -15.35
C PHE A 288 2.42 11.80 -15.00
N ARG A 289 2.68 12.90 -14.28
CA ARG A 289 1.62 13.82 -13.80
C ARG A 289 0.70 14.33 -14.90
N TRP A 290 1.30 14.76 -16.02
CA TRP A 290 0.57 15.35 -17.14
C TRP A 290 -0.40 14.34 -17.76
N LEU A 291 0.04 13.08 -17.92
CA LEU A 291 -0.76 12.02 -18.52
C LEU A 291 -1.90 11.63 -17.58
N GLY A 292 -1.60 11.47 -16.29
CA GLY A 292 -2.62 11.14 -15.31
C GLY A 292 -3.69 12.21 -15.15
N ALA A 293 -3.29 13.50 -15.16
CA ALA A 293 -4.25 14.60 -15.18
C ALA A 293 -5.16 14.53 -16.41
N ALA A 294 -4.59 14.38 -17.62
CA ALA A 294 -5.36 14.25 -18.85
C ALA A 294 -6.35 13.07 -18.80
N VAL A 295 -5.90 11.91 -18.32
CA VAL A 295 -6.73 10.71 -18.17
C VAL A 295 -7.90 10.97 -17.21
N VAL A 296 -7.68 11.62 -16.07
CA VAL A 296 -8.76 11.95 -15.12
C VAL A 296 -9.84 12.82 -15.77
N PHE A 297 -9.46 13.87 -16.52
CA PHE A 297 -10.43 14.73 -17.21
C PHE A 297 -11.20 13.98 -18.30
N VAL A 298 -10.52 13.15 -19.10
CA VAL A 298 -11.17 12.33 -20.14
C VAL A 298 -12.13 11.33 -19.52
N LEU A 299 -11.73 10.62 -18.46
CA LEU A 299 -12.59 9.64 -17.78
C LEU A 299 -13.80 10.30 -17.14
N ALA A 300 -13.64 11.47 -16.51
CA ALA A 300 -14.77 12.23 -16.00
C ALA A 300 -15.75 12.61 -17.13
N ALA A 301 -15.25 13.06 -18.28
CA ALA A 301 -16.10 13.35 -19.44
C ALA A 301 -16.84 12.10 -19.96
N VAL A 302 -16.16 10.96 -20.09
CA VAL A 302 -16.76 9.69 -20.52
C VAL A 302 -17.88 9.26 -19.58
N VAL A 303 -17.65 9.31 -18.25
CA VAL A 303 -18.69 8.96 -17.27
C VAL A 303 -19.89 9.88 -17.42
N ILE A 304 -19.70 11.17 -17.65
CA ILE A 304 -20.80 12.12 -17.85
C ILE A 304 -21.59 11.87 -19.13
N LEU A 305 -20.92 11.54 -20.23
CA LEU A 305 -21.59 11.20 -21.48
C LEU A 305 -22.51 9.97 -21.33
N GLY A 306 -22.17 9.04 -20.45
CA GLY A 306 -23.01 7.87 -20.13
C GLY A 306 -24.34 8.18 -19.42
N ILE A 307 -24.56 9.43 -19.03
CA ILE A 307 -25.69 9.89 -18.19
C ILE A 307 -26.42 11.03 -18.88
N TRP A 308 -25.86 11.55 -19.96
CA TRP A 308 -26.44 12.68 -20.65
C TRP A 308 -27.73 12.22 -21.32
N ASP A 309 -28.87 12.61 -20.74
CA ASP A 309 -30.18 12.53 -21.37
C ASP A 309 -30.50 13.91 -21.96
N GLY A 310 -30.59 13.98 -23.29
CA GLY A 310 -30.87 15.22 -24.01
C GLY A 310 -32.34 15.63 -23.94
N ASP A 311 -33.24 14.67 -23.74
CA ASP A 311 -34.68 14.89 -23.88
C ASP A 311 -35.30 15.63 -22.69
N GLU A 312 -34.69 15.56 -21.50
CA GLU A 312 -35.13 16.32 -20.31
C GLU A 312 -34.55 17.75 -20.22
N ARG A 313 -33.66 18.17 -21.12
CA ARG A 313 -32.90 19.43 -21.00
C ARG A 313 -32.89 20.34 -22.22
N ALA A 314 -33.91 20.24 -23.07
CA ALA A 314 -34.25 21.30 -24.01
C ALA A 314 -34.51 22.61 -23.24
N GLY A 315 -33.58 23.58 -23.31
CA GLY A 315 -33.69 24.85 -22.60
C GLY A 315 -32.41 25.39 -21.97
N SER A 316 -31.22 24.95 -22.37
CA SER A 316 -29.95 25.53 -21.90
C SER A 316 -29.20 26.21 -23.04
N ARG A 317 -28.53 27.33 -22.75
CA ARG A 317 -27.82 28.21 -23.72
C ARG A 317 -26.70 27.53 -24.55
N LEU A 318 -26.50 26.22 -24.41
CA LEU A 318 -25.57 25.39 -25.17
C LEU A 318 -26.20 24.75 -26.43
N ASP A 319 -27.51 24.91 -26.65
CA ASP A 319 -28.22 24.32 -27.79
C ASP A 319 -27.57 24.75 -29.13
N TRP A 320 -27.11 26.01 -29.24
CA TRP A 320 -26.48 26.54 -30.46
C TRP A 320 -25.14 25.89 -30.86
N LEU A 321 -24.41 25.31 -29.91
CA LEU A 321 -23.10 24.67 -30.16
C LEU A 321 -23.24 23.19 -30.52
N VAL A 322 -24.32 22.55 -30.09
CA VAL A 322 -24.53 21.10 -30.18
C VAL A 322 -25.51 20.73 -31.32
N GLU A 323 -26.49 21.59 -31.63
CA GLU A 323 -27.52 21.35 -32.66
C GLU A 323 -26.98 21.12 -34.08
N ARG A 324 -25.71 21.43 -34.35
CA ARG A 324 -25.17 21.35 -35.72
C ARG A 324 -24.42 20.05 -36.05
N ARG A 325 -24.25 19.10 -35.11
CA ARG A 325 -23.36 17.94 -35.35
C ARG A 325 -23.75 16.58 -34.75
N LEU A 326 -24.85 16.45 -34.00
CA LEU A 326 -25.22 15.14 -33.40
C LEU A 326 -26.60 14.66 -33.88
N PRO A 327 -26.76 13.34 -34.17
CA PRO A 327 -28.02 12.78 -34.68
C PRO A 327 -29.17 12.87 -33.65
N GLU A 328 -30.40 12.92 -34.15
CA GLU A 328 -31.67 13.12 -33.42
C GLU A 328 -32.02 12.05 -32.34
N SER A 329 -31.16 11.06 -32.07
CA SER A 329 -31.37 10.08 -30.99
C SER A 329 -30.28 10.14 -29.92
N THR A 330 -30.57 10.89 -28.86
CA THR A 330 -29.79 10.95 -27.60
C THR A 330 -29.68 9.59 -26.90
N ALA A 331 -30.56 8.64 -27.27
CA ALA A 331 -30.53 7.26 -26.79
C ALA A 331 -29.22 6.51 -27.12
N GLY A 332 -28.55 6.86 -28.21
CA GLY A 332 -27.26 6.25 -28.57
C GLY A 332 -26.12 6.68 -27.64
N VAL A 333 -26.14 7.92 -27.15
CA VAL A 333 -25.00 8.53 -26.43
C VAL A 333 -24.84 7.96 -25.03
N HIS A 334 -25.93 7.76 -24.28
CA HIS A 334 -25.88 7.16 -22.95
C HIS A 334 -25.37 5.71 -22.99
N THR A 335 -25.81 4.95 -23.98
CA THR A 335 -25.45 3.55 -24.16
C THR A 335 -23.96 3.43 -24.47
N VAL A 336 -23.45 4.33 -25.32
CA VAL A 336 -22.02 4.42 -25.64
C VAL A 336 -21.20 4.78 -24.42
N GLY A 337 -21.57 5.80 -23.62
CA GLY A 337 -20.79 6.19 -22.45
C GLY A 337 -20.69 5.08 -21.38
N LEU A 338 -21.82 4.42 -21.07
CA LEU A 338 -21.83 3.27 -20.14
C LEU A 338 -21.07 2.07 -20.71
N ALA A 339 -21.20 1.80 -22.01
CA ALA A 339 -20.43 0.75 -22.68
C ALA A 339 -18.92 1.04 -22.60
N VAL A 340 -18.48 2.30 -22.77
CA VAL A 340 -17.07 2.67 -22.61
C VAL A 340 -16.61 2.45 -21.17
N VAL A 341 -17.38 2.83 -20.15
CA VAL A 341 -17.03 2.56 -18.74
C VAL A 341 -16.91 1.05 -18.49
N LEU A 342 -17.84 0.26 -19.03
CA LEU A 342 -17.78 -1.21 -18.94
C LEU A 342 -16.55 -1.78 -19.66
N VAL A 343 -16.24 -1.31 -20.87
CA VAL A 343 -15.06 -1.73 -21.63
C VAL A 343 -13.78 -1.37 -20.89
N LEU A 344 -13.71 -0.18 -20.26
CA LEU A 344 -12.56 0.20 -19.42
C LEU A 344 -12.42 -0.70 -18.19
N LEU A 345 -13.52 -1.02 -17.51
CA LEU A 345 -13.52 -1.96 -16.39
C LEU A 345 -13.02 -3.34 -16.83
N LEU A 346 -13.54 -3.86 -17.95
CA LEU A 346 -13.14 -5.15 -18.51
C LEU A 346 -11.69 -5.15 -19.00
N GLY A 347 -11.24 -4.08 -19.64
CA GLY A 347 -9.87 -3.93 -20.14
C GLY A 347 -8.85 -3.84 -19.00
N LEU A 348 -9.11 -3.01 -17.99
CA LEU A 348 -8.27 -2.94 -16.78
C LEU A 348 -8.25 -4.26 -16.02
N SER A 349 -9.37 -4.99 -15.98
CA SER A 349 -9.45 -6.31 -15.35
C SER A 349 -8.68 -7.35 -16.15
N GLY A 350 -8.84 -7.37 -17.48
CA GLY A 350 -8.13 -8.27 -18.38
C GLY A 350 -6.61 -8.09 -18.34
N ALA A 351 -6.14 -6.84 -18.19
CA ALA A 351 -4.72 -6.52 -18.04
C ALA A 351 -4.07 -7.18 -16.81
N ALA A 352 -4.85 -7.55 -15.78
CA ALA A 352 -4.34 -8.25 -14.59
C ALA A 352 -4.14 -9.75 -14.79
N ILE A 353 -4.75 -10.36 -15.82
CA ILE A 353 -4.69 -11.82 -16.01
C ILE A 353 -3.25 -12.33 -16.15
N PRO A 354 -2.38 -11.77 -17.02
CA PRO A 354 -1.00 -12.24 -17.18
C PRO A 354 -0.20 -12.23 -15.88
N TYR A 355 -0.41 -11.20 -15.05
CA TYR A 355 0.26 -11.01 -13.76
C TYR A 355 -0.12 -12.07 -12.72
N ASN A 356 -1.35 -12.58 -12.79
CA ASN A 356 -1.88 -13.54 -11.82
C ASN A 356 -1.70 -15.01 -12.25
N VAL A 357 -1.48 -15.28 -13.54
CA VAL A 357 -1.17 -16.64 -14.06
C VAL A 357 0.34 -16.93 -14.12
N ALA A 358 1.17 -15.89 -13.96
CA ALA A 358 2.62 -15.97 -14.00
C ALA A 358 3.17 -17.08 -13.07
N PRO A 359 4.16 -17.88 -13.50
CA PRO A 359 4.79 -18.93 -12.71
C PRO A 359 5.77 -18.37 -11.67
N ILE A 360 5.32 -17.46 -10.81
CA ILE A 360 6.15 -16.76 -9.81
C ILE A 360 6.84 -17.75 -8.85
N GLY A 361 6.18 -18.85 -8.55
CA GLY A 361 6.70 -19.90 -7.66
C GLY A 361 7.94 -20.61 -8.17
N ASP A 362 8.21 -20.53 -9.47
CA ASP A 362 9.37 -21.19 -10.10
C ASP A 362 10.60 -20.24 -10.16
N SER A 363 10.43 -18.98 -9.76
CA SER A 363 11.52 -18.01 -9.70
C SER A 363 12.50 -18.34 -8.56
N PRO A 364 13.80 -18.49 -8.85
CA PRO A 364 14.77 -18.89 -7.85
C PRO A 364 15.00 -17.79 -6.80
N ALA A 365 15.28 -18.21 -5.57
CA ALA A 365 15.82 -17.33 -4.54
C ALA A 365 17.34 -17.16 -4.73
N PRO A 366 17.89 -15.97 -4.46
CA PRO A 366 19.35 -15.79 -4.34
C PRO A 366 19.95 -16.76 -3.32
N GLN A 367 21.15 -17.27 -3.59
CA GLN A 367 21.88 -18.18 -2.69
C GLN A 367 22.98 -17.44 -1.92
N PRO A 368 23.31 -17.85 -0.68
CA PRO A 368 22.68 -18.90 0.13
C PRO A 368 21.32 -18.51 0.73
N THR A 369 20.52 -19.51 1.08
CA THR A 369 19.17 -19.35 1.63
C THR A 369 19.03 -19.86 3.07
N VAL A 370 17.95 -19.47 3.74
CA VAL A 370 17.46 -20.16 4.94
C VAL A 370 15.98 -20.48 4.78
N GLU A 371 15.58 -21.68 5.17
CA GLU A 371 14.21 -22.17 5.03
C GLU A 371 13.41 -22.01 6.32
N VAL A 372 12.15 -21.61 6.18
CA VAL A 372 11.18 -21.55 7.26
C VAL A 372 9.88 -22.15 6.74
N ARG A 373 9.70 -23.46 7.00
CA ARG A 373 8.60 -24.26 6.43
C ARG A 373 8.61 -24.19 4.90
N ASP A 374 7.60 -23.57 4.29
CA ASP A 374 7.45 -23.44 2.84
C ASP A 374 7.97 -22.10 2.29
N TYR A 375 8.62 -21.29 3.13
CA TYR A 375 9.29 -20.06 2.74
C TYR A 375 10.80 -20.24 2.69
N THR A 376 11.42 -19.52 1.77
CA THR A 376 12.86 -19.36 1.68
C THR A 376 13.19 -17.88 1.84
N VAL A 377 14.13 -17.54 2.72
CA VAL A 377 14.61 -16.17 2.94
C VAL A 377 16.08 -16.12 2.53
N SER A 378 16.44 -15.13 1.71
CA SER A 378 17.82 -14.91 1.28
C SER A 378 18.13 -13.44 1.08
N TYR A 379 19.38 -13.15 0.73
CA TYR A 379 19.82 -11.80 0.38
C TYR A 379 20.53 -11.85 -0.97
N GLY A 380 20.18 -10.93 -1.88
CA GLY A 380 20.81 -10.81 -3.19
C GLY A 380 20.98 -9.34 -3.57
N GLU A 381 21.97 -9.07 -4.42
CA GLU A 381 22.23 -7.74 -4.97
C GLU A 381 22.25 -7.82 -6.49
N ASP A 382 21.63 -6.83 -7.12
CA ASP A 382 21.46 -6.73 -8.57
C ASP A 382 20.93 -8.03 -9.21
N VAL A 383 19.96 -8.66 -8.53
CA VAL A 383 19.32 -9.89 -9.00
C VAL A 383 18.03 -9.57 -9.75
N PRO A 384 17.68 -10.30 -10.82
CA PRO A 384 16.41 -10.13 -11.51
C PRO A 384 15.23 -10.28 -10.55
N ASP A 385 14.27 -9.36 -10.61
CA ASP A 385 13.04 -9.45 -9.83
C ASP A 385 12.22 -10.64 -10.31
N GLY A 386 12.12 -11.68 -9.48
CA GLY A 386 11.46 -12.94 -9.83
C GLY A 386 9.94 -12.84 -9.95
N TYR A 387 9.31 -11.75 -9.50
CA TYR A 387 7.91 -11.49 -9.83
C TYR A 387 7.81 -10.90 -11.23
N VAL A 388 8.52 -9.80 -11.51
CA VAL A 388 8.47 -9.10 -12.81
C VAL A 388 8.94 -10.00 -13.94
N ARG A 389 10.03 -10.75 -13.73
CA ARG A 389 10.59 -11.69 -14.71
C ARG A 389 9.61 -12.80 -15.10
N SER A 390 8.71 -13.19 -14.20
CA SER A 390 7.75 -14.27 -14.46
C SER A 390 6.51 -13.81 -15.22
N VAL A 391 6.29 -12.50 -15.33
CA VAL A 391 5.16 -11.95 -16.09
C VAL A 391 5.56 -11.83 -17.55
N SER A 392 4.89 -12.59 -18.41
CA SER A 392 4.94 -12.40 -19.86
C SER A 392 3.72 -11.60 -20.33
N LEU A 393 3.95 -10.52 -21.07
CA LEU A 393 2.89 -9.73 -21.65
C LEU A 393 2.74 -10.08 -23.14
N PRO A 394 1.52 -10.32 -23.64
CA PRO A 394 1.29 -10.43 -25.07
C PRO A 394 1.80 -9.17 -25.78
N PHE A 395 2.54 -9.33 -26.88
CA PHE A 395 3.05 -8.24 -27.72
C PHE A 395 4.20 -7.40 -27.11
N VAL A 396 4.84 -7.87 -26.03
CA VAL A 396 6.06 -7.28 -25.48
C VAL A 396 7.13 -8.36 -25.41
N ASP A 397 8.14 -8.26 -26.28
CA ASP A 397 9.12 -9.32 -26.50
C ASP A 397 10.15 -9.48 -25.36
N ASP A 398 10.27 -8.48 -24.48
CA ASP A 398 11.07 -8.58 -23.26
C ASP A 398 10.38 -7.82 -22.11
N PRO A 399 9.94 -8.49 -21.02
CA PRO A 399 9.62 -7.78 -19.80
C PRO A 399 10.89 -7.05 -19.36
N THR A 400 10.82 -5.72 -19.21
CA THR A 400 11.96 -4.91 -18.74
C THR A 400 12.58 -5.61 -17.55
N ALA A 401 13.83 -6.06 -17.69
CA ALA A 401 14.55 -6.77 -16.64
C ALA A 401 14.78 -5.79 -15.48
N ILE A 402 13.86 -5.77 -14.52
CA ILE A 402 13.97 -4.97 -13.32
C ILE A 402 14.80 -5.78 -12.34
N ASN A 403 16.00 -5.30 -12.04
CA ASN A 403 16.82 -5.86 -10.97
C ASN A 403 16.46 -5.21 -9.62
N THR A 404 16.68 -5.99 -8.56
CA THR A 404 16.46 -5.58 -7.18
C THR A 404 17.60 -6.06 -6.29
N SER A 405 17.80 -5.35 -5.18
CA SER A 405 18.83 -5.64 -4.19
C SER A 405 18.25 -5.57 -2.79
N GLY A 406 18.41 -6.64 -2.01
CA GLY A 406 17.88 -6.71 -0.66
C GLY A 406 17.58 -8.13 -0.17
N VAL A 407 16.80 -8.20 0.90
CA VAL A 407 16.29 -9.45 1.46
C VAL A 407 15.09 -9.91 0.64
N VAL A 408 15.20 -11.11 0.09
CA VAL A 408 14.17 -11.73 -0.75
C VAL A 408 13.47 -12.83 0.03
N VAL A 409 12.14 -12.86 -0.07
CA VAL A 409 11.31 -13.98 0.41
C VAL A 409 10.69 -14.65 -0.79
N THR A 410 10.83 -15.97 -0.87
CA THR A 410 10.17 -16.79 -1.88
C THR A 410 9.35 -17.91 -1.25
N SER A 411 8.36 -18.41 -1.98
CA SER A 411 7.65 -19.64 -1.65
C SER A 411 7.01 -20.20 -2.91
N GLN A 412 7.45 -21.39 -3.33
CA GLN A 412 6.89 -22.07 -4.50
C GLN A 412 5.40 -22.38 -4.29
N ARG A 413 5.05 -22.92 -3.11
CA ARG A 413 3.67 -23.30 -2.75
C ARG A 413 2.70 -22.12 -2.72
N ARG A 414 3.18 -20.92 -2.39
CA ARG A 414 2.35 -19.71 -2.28
C ARG A 414 2.50 -18.77 -3.48
N HIS A 415 3.33 -19.13 -4.46
CA HIS A 415 3.68 -18.28 -5.59
C HIS A 415 4.22 -16.91 -5.15
N VAL A 416 5.03 -16.89 -4.10
CA VAL A 416 5.62 -15.66 -3.54
C VAL A 416 7.01 -15.47 -4.11
N TRP A 417 7.28 -14.26 -4.58
CA TRP A 417 8.64 -13.76 -4.78
C TRP A 417 8.63 -12.25 -4.51
N GLN A 418 9.37 -11.79 -3.50
CA GLN A 418 9.41 -10.37 -3.17
C GLN A 418 10.70 -9.97 -2.48
N THR A 419 11.24 -8.81 -2.84
CA THR A 419 12.19 -8.10 -1.97
C THR A 419 11.42 -7.41 -0.83
N VAL A 420 11.58 -7.91 0.40
CA VAL A 420 10.85 -7.43 1.59
C VAL A 420 11.61 -6.33 2.36
N VAL A 421 12.94 -6.29 2.22
CA VAL A 421 13.80 -5.26 2.80
C VAL A 421 14.84 -4.86 1.76
N LEU A 422 14.90 -3.58 1.39
CA LEU A 422 15.86 -3.09 0.40
C LEU A 422 17.30 -3.08 0.97
N GLU A 423 18.31 -3.25 0.11
CA GLU A 423 19.73 -3.11 0.47
C GLU A 423 19.99 -1.78 1.19
N SER A 424 19.45 -0.68 0.65
CA SER A 424 19.61 0.66 1.22
C SER A 424 18.98 0.80 2.61
N GLN A 425 17.87 0.11 2.87
CA GLN A 425 17.24 0.07 4.19
C GLN A 425 18.10 -0.71 5.18
N LEU A 426 18.61 -1.86 4.76
CA LEU A 426 19.47 -2.70 5.59
C LEU A 426 20.83 -2.05 5.86
N ARG A 427 21.42 -1.38 4.87
CA ARG A 427 22.64 -0.56 5.00
C ARG A 427 22.49 0.56 6.01
N ASN A 428 21.32 1.21 6.03
CA ASN A 428 21.06 2.33 6.92
C ASN A 428 20.74 1.89 8.36
N ARG A 429 20.04 0.76 8.54
CA ARG A 429 19.63 0.26 9.87
C ARG A 429 20.57 -0.77 10.49
N GLY A 430 21.43 -1.42 9.71
CA GLY A 430 22.28 -2.53 10.17
C GLY A 430 21.53 -3.83 10.48
N PHE A 431 20.22 -3.80 10.69
CA PHE A 431 19.38 -4.97 10.93
C PHE A 431 17.96 -4.82 10.38
N ALA A 432 17.28 -5.95 10.18
CA ALA A 432 15.87 -6.05 9.88
C ALA A 432 15.28 -7.35 10.45
N THR A 433 13.97 -7.37 10.65
CA THR A 433 13.22 -8.60 10.96
C THR A 433 12.27 -8.83 9.81
N VAL A 434 12.30 -10.03 9.24
CA VAL A 434 11.37 -10.48 8.21
C VAL A 434 10.40 -11.46 8.84
N GLU A 435 9.12 -11.14 8.77
CA GLU A 435 8.06 -12.02 9.25
C GLU A 435 7.48 -12.83 8.08
N VAL A 436 7.40 -14.15 8.27
CA VAL A 436 6.74 -15.09 7.36
C VAL A 436 5.71 -15.92 8.12
N GLY A 437 4.68 -16.40 7.44
CA GLY A 437 3.58 -17.08 8.13
C GLY A 437 2.45 -17.60 7.27
N GLY A 438 1.37 -17.96 7.95
CA GLY A 438 0.09 -18.32 7.36
C GLY A 438 -1.02 -18.25 8.40
N VAL A 439 -2.20 -18.77 8.08
CA VAL A 439 -3.31 -18.80 9.05
C VAL A 439 -2.88 -19.54 10.31
N GLY A 440 -2.97 -18.86 11.45
CA GLY A 440 -2.67 -19.42 12.78
C GLY A 440 -1.19 -19.54 13.15
N TRP A 441 -0.23 -19.06 12.33
CA TRP A 441 1.18 -19.12 12.70
C TRP A 441 2.02 -18.01 12.05
N ARG A 442 3.05 -17.56 12.78
CA ARG A 442 4.06 -16.59 12.31
C ARG A 442 5.46 -16.97 12.82
N ARG A 443 6.49 -16.65 12.03
CA ARG A 443 7.91 -16.88 12.35
C ARG A 443 8.74 -15.70 11.85
N ASN A 444 9.75 -15.35 12.64
CA ASN A 444 10.66 -14.26 12.34
C ASN A 444 12.01 -14.78 11.85
N VAL A 445 12.56 -14.12 10.84
CA VAL A 445 13.94 -14.26 10.40
C VAL A 445 14.64 -12.92 10.63
N HIS A 446 15.65 -12.93 11.51
CA HIS A 446 16.47 -11.77 11.77
C HIS A 446 17.57 -11.65 10.73
N VAL A 447 17.71 -10.47 10.14
CA VAL A 447 18.71 -10.14 9.14
C VAL A 447 19.65 -9.09 9.70
N ASN A 448 20.94 -9.38 9.71
CA ASN A 448 21.96 -8.48 10.23
C ASN A 448 23.01 -8.19 9.16
N ARG A 449 23.27 -6.92 8.89
CA ARG A 449 24.37 -6.45 8.07
C ARG A 449 25.49 -5.96 8.97
N THR A 450 26.70 -6.44 8.71
CA THR A 450 27.90 -5.97 9.39
C THR A 450 28.97 -5.66 8.37
N GLY A 451 29.54 -4.46 8.44
CA GLY A 451 30.54 -4.05 7.47
C GLY A 451 31.46 -2.95 7.96
N TRP A 452 32.41 -2.65 7.09
CA TRP A 452 33.43 -1.62 7.24
C TRP A 452 33.55 -0.89 5.92
N ARG A 453 33.68 0.42 5.97
CA ARG A 453 33.92 1.30 4.83
C ARG A 453 35.40 1.66 4.78
N PRO A 454 36.17 1.16 3.80
CA PRO A 454 37.52 1.64 3.54
C PRO A 454 37.51 3.14 3.23
N ALA A 455 38.57 3.85 3.59
CA ALA A 455 38.71 5.26 3.27
C ALA A 455 38.68 5.46 1.74
N GLY A 456 37.79 6.33 1.26
CA GLY A 456 37.65 6.65 -0.16
C GLY A 456 36.86 5.65 -1.02
N ASN A 457 36.37 4.55 -0.44
CA ASN A 457 35.68 3.49 -1.19
C ASN A 457 34.32 3.11 -0.57
N ASP A 458 33.62 2.19 -1.23
CA ASP A 458 32.37 1.57 -0.77
C ASP A 458 32.63 0.51 0.31
N SER A 459 31.58 0.19 1.06
CA SER A 459 31.65 -0.76 2.16
C SER A 459 31.98 -2.19 1.71
N VAL A 460 32.78 -2.87 2.54
CA VAL A 460 32.91 -4.33 2.55
C VAL A 460 32.12 -4.87 3.73
N TYR A 461 31.17 -5.76 3.48
CA TYR A 461 30.21 -6.22 4.46
C TYR A 461 29.78 -7.67 4.23
N LYS A 462 29.04 -8.16 5.21
CA LYS A 462 28.36 -9.44 5.17
C LYS A 462 26.94 -9.28 5.66
N VAL A 463 26.05 -10.07 5.10
CA VAL A 463 24.67 -10.20 5.56
C VAL A 463 24.48 -11.59 6.15
N TYR A 464 23.85 -11.62 7.32
CA TYR A 464 23.55 -12.82 8.06
C TYR A 464 22.05 -12.97 8.24
N LEU A 465 21.57 -14.19 8.10
CA LEU A 465 20.17 -14.58 8.22
C LEU A 465 20.05 -15.54 9.41
N ARG A 466 19.07 -15.32 10.28
CA ARG A 466 18.85 -16.16 11.46
C ARG A 466 17.36 -16.35 11.72
N PRO A 467 16.79 -17.51 11.39
CA PRO A 467 15.44 -17.87 11.84
C PRO A 467 15.36 -17.93 13.37
N ALA A 468 14.17 -17.67 13.90
CA ALA A 468 13.93 -17.80 15.33
C ALA A 468 14.13 -19.26 15.79
N GLY A 469 15.13 -19.48 16.66
CA GLY A 469 15.45 -20.79 17.23
C GLY A 469 16.60 -21.52 16.54
N ASP A 470 17.10 -21.01 15.42
CA ASP A 470 18.14 -21.66 14.60
C ASP A 470 19.47 -20.89 14.62
N GLU A 471 20.53 -21.54 14.13
CA GLU A 471 21.85 -20.94 13.97
C GLU A 471 21.86 -19.85 12.87
N ARG A 472 22.85 -18.97 12.97
CA ARG A 472 23.02 -17.86 12.03
C ARG A 472 23.73 -18.34 10.77
N THR A 473 23.09 -18.20 9.62
CA THR A 473 23.67 -18.47 8.30
C THR A 473 24.24 -17.20 7.68
N ARG A 474 25.39 -17.30 7.00
CA ARG A 474 25.95 -16.21 6.18
C ARG A 474 25.24 -16.20 4.83
N GLY A 475 24.39 -15.21 4.60
CA GLY A 475 23.59 -15.08 3.38
C GLY A 475 24.26 -14.27 2.27
N TYR A 476 25.26 -13.45 2.58
CA TYR A 476 25.99 -12.68 1.57
C TYR A 476 27.35 -12.21 2.05
N THR A 477 28.29 -12.10 1.11
CA THR A 477 29.62 -11.51 1.32
C THR A 477 29.91 -10.59 0.14
N SER A 478 30.21 -9.32 0.42
CA SER A 478 30.57 -8.36 -0.64
C SER A 478 31.98 -8.60 -1.17
N GLU A 479 32.31 -7.98 -2.30
CA GLU A 479 33.67 -7.96 -2.83
C GLU A 479 34.67 -7.24 -1.90
N PRO A 480 35.96 -7.63 -1.92
CA PRO A 480 37.02 -6.87 -1.27
C PRO A 480 37.18 -5.47 -1.88
N ARG A 481 37.53 -4.48 -1.05
CA ARG A 481 37.74 -3.09 -1.50
C ARG A 481 39.03 -2.50 -0.93
N ARG A 482 39.75 -1.78 -1.79
CA ARG A 482 41.00 -1.09 -1.43
C ARG A 482 40.69 0.27 -0.81
N ALA A 483 41.39 0.61 0.26
CA ALA A 483 41.40 1.97 0.79
C ALA A 483 42.31 2.86 -0.08
N ASP A 484 41.88 4.08 -0.38
CA ASP A 484 42.64 5.04 -1.20
C ASP A 484 44.03 5.36 -0.63
N PRO A 485 44.22 5.50 0.70
CA PRO A 485 45.53 5.84 1.23
C PRO A 485 46.58 4.75 0.98
N VAL A 486 47.74 5.19 0.52
CA VAL A 486 48.95 4.37 0.40
C VAL A 486 49.89 4.74 1.56
N VAL A 487 50.28 3.76 2.37
CA VAL A 487 51.12 3.99 3.55
C VAL A 487 52.49 3.37 3.31
N ALA A 488 53.53 4.22 3.22
CA ALA A 488 54.90 3.80 2.95
C ALA A 488 55.02 2.82 1.76
N GLY A 489 54.39 3.19 0.64
CA GLY A 489 54.37 2.40 -0.61
C GLY A 489 53.49 1.16 -0.58
N ARG A 490 52.68 0.95 0.47
CA ARG A 490 51.83 -0.23 0.64
C ARG A 490 50.35 0.13 0.54
N ASN A 491 49.61 -0.68 -0.20
CA ASN A 491 48.16 -0.60 -0.34
C ASN A 491 47.49 -1.49 0.71
N VAL A 492 46.37 -1.02 1.26
CA VAL A 492 45.55 -1.80 2.19
C VAL A 492 44.21 -2.14 1.57
N THR A 493 43.96 -3.42 1.37
CA THR A 493 42.66 -3.93 0.91
C THR A 493 41.91 -4.56 2.08
N LEU A 494 40.67 -4.15 2.28
CA LEU A 494 39.76 -4.77 3.22
C LEU A 494 39.10 -5.98 2.56
N VAL A 495 39.23 -7.14 3.19
CA VAL A 495 38.79 -8.44 2.67
C VAL A 495 37.82 -9.07 3.68
N PRO A 496 36.63 -9.52 3.27
CA PRO A 496 35.79 -10.34 4.13
C PRO A 496 36.35 -11.77 4.21
N THR A 497 36.39 -12.35 5.42
CA THR A 497 36.88 -13.72 5.67
C THR A 497 35.76 -14.61 6.19
N ASP A 498 36.01 -15.85 6.62
CA ASP A 498 34.97 -16.63 7.32
C ASP A 498 34.67 -16.08 8.72
N GLY A 499 35.72 -15.83 9.51
CA GLY A 499 35.60 -15.35 10.89
C GLY A 499 35.28 -13.85 11.05
N GLY A 500 35.46 -13.03 10.01
CA GLY A 500 35.26 -11.58 10.15
C GLY A 500 35.74 -10.79 8.95
N PHE A 501 36.58 -9.80 9.18
CA PHE A 501 37.21 -9.00 8.13
C PHE A 501 38.71 -8.97 8.40
N ALA A 502 39.50 -8.86 7.34
CA ALA A 502 40.95 -8.76 7.40
C ALA A 502 41.45 -7.64 6.49
N PHE A 503 42.62 -7.10 6.82
CA PHE A 503 43.40 -6.25 5.94
C PHE A 503 44.44 -7.10 5.23
N ALA A 504 44.43 -7.08 3.90
CA ALA A 504 45.49 -7.59 3.06
C ALA A 504 46.38 -6.42 2.64
N VAL A 505 47.65 -6.45 3.03
CA VAL A 505 48.64 -5.42 2.73
C VAL A 505 49.45 -5.87 1.54
N SER A 506 49.53 -5.04 0.50
CA SER A 506 50.25 -5.35 -0.73
C SER A 506 51.19 -4.22 -1.15
N ARG A 507 52.27 -4.57 -1.86
CA ARG A 507 53.20 -3.63 -2.49
C ARG A 507 53.51 -4.16 -3.89
N GLU A 508 53.50 -3.27 -4.88
CA GLU A 508 53.80 -3.62 -6.29
C GLU A 508 52.98 -4.84 -6.79
N GLY A 509 51.71 -4.92 -6.38
CA GLY A 509 50.80 -6.00 -6.77
C GLY A 509 50.97 -7.33 -6.01
N ARG A 510 51.95 -7.46 -5.12
CA ARG A 510 52.16 -8.67 -4.30
C ARG A 510 51.64 -8.46 -2.88
N THR A 511 50.83 -9.39 -2.37
CA THR A 511 50.38 -9.40 -0.97
C THR A 511 51.55 -9.74 -0.06
N LEU A 512 51.92 -8.82 0.83
CA LEU A 512 53.00 -8.98 1.80
C LEU A 512 52.55 -9.77 3.02
N ALA A 513 51.36 -9.44 3.56
CA ALA A 513 50.76 -10.13 4.68
C ALA A 513 49.27 -9.79 4.81
N THR A 514 48.57 -10.61 5.59
CA THR A 514 47.16 -10.40 5.95
C THR A 514 46.99 -10.44 7.45
N ALA A 515 46.17 -9.55 8.02
CA ALA A 515 45.80 -9.58 9.43
C ALA A 515 44.31 -9.29 9.65
N SER A 516 43.70 -9.93 10.65
CA SER A 516 42.31 -9.66 11.03
C SER A 516 42.14 -8.20 11.47
N VAL A 517 41.02 -7.57 11.10
CA VAL A 517 40.68 -6.22 11.56
C VAL A 517 40.67 -6.21 13.10
N PRO A 518 41.40 -5.29 13.75
CA PRO A 518 41.57 -5.34 15.20
C PRO A 518 40.24 -5.15 15.95
N GLY A 519 40.13 -5.83 17.10
CA GLY A 519 39.06 -5.61 18.07
C GLY A 519 39.05 -4.17 18.60
N ARG A 520 37.96 -3.76 19.27
CA ARG A 520 37.88 -2.41 19.85
C ARG A 520 39.08 -2.16 20.78
N ASN A 521 39.76 -1.03 20.57
CA ASN A 521 40.94 -0.61 21.33
C ASN A 521 42.10 -1.61 21.29
N ARG A 522 42.15 -2.47 20.26
CA ARG A 522 43.27 -3.38 20.01
C ARG A 522 44.08 -2.93 18.79
N THR A 523 45.27 -3.50 18.70
CA THR A 523 46.22 -3.28 17.62
C THR A 523 46.54 -4.61 16.96
N THR A 524 46.84 -4.59 15.67
CA THR A 524 47.37 -5.73 14.90
C THR A 524 48.41 -5.22 13.91
N THR A 525 49.25 -6.10 13.39
CA THR A 525 50.33 -5.76 12.45
C THR A 525 50.28 -6.65 11.22
N ALA A 526 50.49 -6.06 10.03
CA ALA A 526 50.66 -6.81 8.79
C ALA A 526 51.49 -6.02 7.79
N GLY A 527 52.42 -6.70 7.10
CA GLY A 527 53.14 -6.13 5.97
C GLY A 527 54.01 -4.92 6.32
N GLY A 528 54.44 -4.81 7.58
CA GLY A 528 55.18 -3.66 8.10
C GLY A 528 54.30 -2.50 8.58
N LEU A 529 52.97 -2.60 8.47
CA LEU A 529 52.03 -1.59 8.98
C LEU A 529 51.44 -2.00 10.33
N THR A 530 51.22 -1.02 11.20
CA THR A 530 50.49 -1.19 12.46
C THR A 530 49.07 -0.66 12.33
N PHE A 531 48.06 -1.50 12.55
CA PHE A 531 46.66 -1.13 12.53
C PHE A 531 46.11 -1.00 13.95
N ARG A 532 45.60 0.18 14.30
CA ARG A 532 44.98 0.44 15.61
C ARG A 532 43.53 0.87 15.45
N ARG A 533 42.62 0.20 16.16
CA ARG A 533 41.21 0.61 16.19
C ARG A 533 40.92 1.54 17.36
N ASN A 534 40.33 2.69 17.07
CA ASN A 534 39.75 3.60 18.05
C ASN A 534 38.26 3.79 17.76
N GLY A 535 37.39 3.25 18.62
CA GLY A 535 35.94 3.29 18.41
C GLY A 535 35.49 2.61 17.10
N SER A 536 34.93 3.40 16.19
CA SER A 536 34.51 2.96 14.85
C SER A 536 35.61 3.05 13.80
N GLN A 537 36.72 3.75 14.05
CA GLN A 537 37.76 4.00 13.06
C GLN A 537 38.97 3.09 13.27
N VAL A 538 39.61 2.68 12.17
CA VAL A 538 40.89 1.99 12.17
C VAL A 538 41.92 2.86 11.46
N PHE A 539 43.05 3.05 12.14
CA PHE A 539 44.19 3.80 11.62
C PHE A 539 45.31 2.83 11.28
N ALA A 540 45.98 3.03 10.15
CA ALA A 540 47.28 2.43 9.87
C ALA A 540 48.38 3.44 10.22
N SER A 541 49.51 2.93 10.72
CA SER A 541 50.69 3.74 10.99
C SER A 541 51.99 3.03 10.63
N ASP A 542 52.93 3.82 10.14
CA ASP A 542 54.32 3.45 9.83
C ASP A 542 55.22 4.69 10.04
N GLU A 543 56.33 4.55 10.75
CA GLU A 543 57.36 5.60 10.98
C GLU A 543 56.82 7.05 11.19
N GLY A 544 55.80 7.21 12.04
CA GLY A 544 55.22 8.51 12.39
C GLY A 544 54.07 9.00 11.48
N THR A 545 53.83 8.33 10.35
CA THR A 545 52.63 8.56 9.52
C THR A 545 51.44 7.83 10.12
N ARG A 546 50.27 8.49 10.19
CA ARG A 546 49.03 7.88 10.67
C ARG A 546 47.84 8.29 9.79
N VAL A 547 47.16 7.31 9.20
CA VAL A 547 46.03 7.56 8.29
C VAL A 547 44.86 6.64 8.62
N THR A 548 43.64 7.15 8.50
CA THR A 548 42.42 6.34 8.62
C THR A 548 42.30 5.43 7.40
N ILE A 549 42.19 4.12 7.63
CA ILE A 549 42.06 3.12 6.57
C ILE A 549 40.63 2.58 6.46
N ALA A 550 39.89 2.49 7.56
CA ALA A 550 38.53 2.00 7.53
C ALA A 550 37.68 2.56 8.67
N THR A 551 36.37 2.70 8.44
CA THR A 551 35.37 3.06 9.44
C THR A 551 34.29 1.99 9.50
N ARG A 552 33.88 1.56 10.69
CA ARG A 552 32.82 0.57 10.86
C ARG A 552 31.49 1.17 10.43
N GLU A 553 30.68 0.40 9.70
CA GLU A 553 29.29 0.80 9.43
C GLU A 553 28.56 1.04 10.77
N ALA A 554 27.75 2.12 10.81
CA ALA A 554 26.89 2.36 11.95
C ALA A 554 25.88 1.21 12.06
N ALA A 555 25.64 0.73 13.29
CA ALA A 555 24.61 -0.26 13.59
C ALA A 555 23.36 0.45 14.12
#